data_AF-A0A7L0LCH0-F1
#
_entry.id   AF-A0A7L0LCH0-F1
#
_cell.length_a   1.000
_cell.length_b   1.000
_cell.length_c   1.000
_cell.angle_alpha   90.00
_cell.angle_beta   90.00
_cell.angle_gamma   90.00
#
_symmetry.space_group_name_H-M   'P 1'
#
loop_
_entity.id
_entity.type
_entity.pdbx_description
1 polymer ?
#
loop_
_entity_poly.entity_id
_entity_poly.type
_entity_poly.pdbx_seq_one_letter_code
_entity_poly.pdbx_strand_id
1 'polypeptide(L)' 'MKILLLLFPLLLLLAQGASGSALQCRQRKGICSYVRCRPPLRTIGRCTALAVCCK' A
#
# COMPACT_ATOMS: atom_id res chain seq x y z
N MET A 1 15.72 -1.26 29.73
CA MET A 1 14.43 -1.57 29.05
C MET A 1 13.81 -0.28 28.53
N LYS A 2 14.05 0.07 27.25
CA LYS A 2 13.54 1.32 26.61
C LYS A 2 13.56 1.25 25.08
N ILE A 3 14.41 0.39 24.50
CA ILE A 3 14.59 0.22 23.04
C ILE A 3 13.31 -0.28 22.34
N LEU A 4 12.52 -1.13 23.00
CA LEU A 4 11.29 -1.67 22.42
C LEU A 4 10.25 -0.58 22.07
N LEU A 5 10.23 0.52 22.83
CA LEU A 5 9.32 1.64 22.61
C LEU A 5 9.73 2.53 21.43
N LEU A 6 10.99 2.52 21.01
CA LEU A 6 11.46 3.27 19.85
C LEU A 6 11.22 2.52 18.54
N LEU A 7 11.18 1.19 18.58
CA LEU A 7 10.96 0.37 17.39
C LEU A 7 9.52 0.48 16.87
N PHE A 8 8.56 0.60 17.80
CA PHE A 8 7.13 0.72 17.51
C PHE A 8 6.76 1.95 16.65
N PRO A 9 7.18 3.18 16.96
CA PRO A 9 6.88 4.35 16.13
C PRO A 9 7.56 4.28 14.77
N LEU A 10 8.74 3.66 14.66
CA LEU A 10 9.43 3.49 13.37
C LEU A 10 8.64 2.54 12.46
N LEU A 11 8.12 1.44 13.00
CA LEU A 11 7.25 0.50 12.28
C LEU A 11 5.93 1.15 11.82
N LEU A 12 5.33 2.01 12.66
CA LEU A 12 4.14 2.78 12.28
C LEU A 12 4.44 3.81 11.19
N LEU A 13 5.61 4.46 11.22
CA LEU A 13 6.03 5.41 10.19
C LEU A 13 6.24 4.72 8.84
N LEU A 14 6.85 3.53 8.85
CA LEU A 14 7.04 2.69 7.67
C LEU A 14 5.70 2.20 7.09
N ALA A 15 4.73 1.87 7.94
CA ALA A 15 3.38 1.50 7.51
C ALA A 15 2.64 2.67 6.82
N GLN A 16 2.86 3.91 7.25
CA GLN A 16 2.29 5.10 6.62
C GLN A 16 2.90 5.35 5.22
N GLY A 17 4.21 5.12 5.06
CA GLY A 17 4.90 5.23 3.76
C GLY A 17 4.39 4.23 2.71
N ALA A 18 4.08 2.99 3.12
CA ALA A 18 3.43 2.01 2.25
C ALA A 18 1.95 2.33 1.97
N SER A 19 1.29 3.05 2.88
CA SER A 19 -0.12 3.40 2.77
C SER A 19 -0.38 4.53 1.76
N GLY A 20 0.58 5.45 1.53
CA GLY A 20 0.39 6.60 0.64
C GLY A 20 -0.10 6.22 -0.77
N SER A 21 0.50 5.19 -1.39
CA SER A 21 0.10 4.74 -2.73
C SER A 21 -1.20 3.94 -2.72
N ALA A 22 -1.48 3.19 -1.64
CA ALA A 22 -2.75 2.49 -1.46
C ALA A 22 -3.92 3.46 -1.26
N LEU A 23 -3.69 4.55 -0.52
CA LEU A 23 -4.68 5.60 -0.26
C LEU A 23 -4.99 6.38 -1.55
N GLN A 24 -3.97 6.69 -2.36
CA GLN A 24 -4.17 7.24 -3.71
C GLN A 24 -4.95 6.29 -4.62
N CYS A 25 -4.66 5.00 -4.59
CA CYS A 25 -5.42 4.00 -5.35
C CYS A 25 -6.91 4.02 -4.95
N ARG A 26 -7.18 4.05 -3.63
CA ARG A 26 -8.53 4.10 -3.08
C ARG A 26 -9.26 5.40 -3.43
N GLN A 27 -8.57 6.55 -3.41
CA GLN A 27 -9.13 7.84 -3.85
C GLN A 27 -9.51 7.82 -5.34
N ARG A 28 -8.76 7.08 -6.17
CA ARG A 28 -9.11 6.87 -7.58
C ARG A 28 -10.24 5.85 -7.80
N LYS A 29 -10.89 5.36 -6.73
CA LYS A 29 -11.85 4.24 -6.74
C LYS A 29 -11.25 2.94 -7.29
N GLY A 30 -9.95 2.74 -7.12
CA GLY A 30 -9.25 1.49 -7.45
C GLY A 30 -9.08 0.57 -6.25
N ILE A 31 -8.73 -0.68 -6.52
CA ILE A 31 -8.41 -1.71 -5.53
C ILE A 31 -6.94 -2.12 -5.64
N CYS A 32 -6.31 -2.42 -4.50
CA CYS A 32 -4.97 -2.99 -4.50
C CYS A 32 -5.05 -4.50 -4.68
N SER A 33 -4.37 -5.05 -5.68
CA SER A 33 -4.29 -6.48 -5.93
C SER A 33 -2.83 -6.94 -5.95
N TYR A 34 -2.54 -8.10 -5.39
CA TYR A 34 -1.19 -8.65 -5.36
C TYR A 34 -0.82 -9.23 -6.73
N VAL A 35 0.41 -9.00 -7.18
CA VAL A 35 0.99 -9.49 -8.45
C VAL A 35 0.38 -8.86 -9.70
N ARG A 36 -0.94 -8.97 -9.94
CA ARG A 36 -1.60 -8.49 -11.15
C ARG A 36 -3.09 -8.23 -10.96
N CYS A 37 -3.68 -7.41 -11.83
CA CYS A 37 -5.12 -7.17 -11.83
C CYS A 37 -5.87 -8.35 -12.45
N ARG A 38 -7.03 -8.68 -11.87
CA ARG A 38 -7.94 -9.66 -12.43
C ARG A 38 -8.78 -8.98 -13.53
N PRO A 39 -8.89 -9.55 -14.73
CA PRO A 39 -9.81 -9.05 -15.76
C PRO A 39 -11.24 -8.99 -15.19
N PRO A 40 -12.03 -7.92 -15.46
CA PRO A 40 -11.81 -6.86 -16.46
C PRO A 40 -10.97 -5.66 -15.98
N LEU A 41 -10.48 -5.64 -14.74
CA LEU A 41 -9.73 -4.50 -14.20
C LEU A 41 -8.34 -4.38 -14.84
N ARG A 42 -7.90 -3.15 -15.07
CA ARG A 42 -6.59 -2.81 -15.63
C ARG A 42 -5.69 -2.21 -14.56
N THR A 43 -4.39 -2.38 -14.74
CA THR A 43 -3.39 -1.78 -13.86
C THR A 43 -3.28 -0.29 -14.14
N ILE A 44 -3.63 0.53 -13.15
CA ILE A 44 -3.59 2.00 -13.23
C ILE A 44 -2.45 2.60 -12.40
N GLY A 45 -1.74 1.78 -11.62
CA GLY A 45 -0.63 2.22 -10.77
C GLY A 45 -0.14 1.11 -9.85
N ARG A 46 0.58 1.48 -8.78
CA ARG A 46 1.05 0.55 -7.74
C ARG A 46 0.61 1.02 -6.36
N CYS A 47 0.24 0.08 -5.51
CA CYS A 47 -0.07 0.32 -4.10
C CYS A 47 1.15 0.07 -3.21
N THR A 48 1.93 -0.97 -3.52
CA THR A 48 3.18 -1.31 -2.82
C THR A 48 4.17 -1.92 -3.83
N ALA A 49 5.33 -2.38 -3.38
CA ALA A 49 6.27 -3.12 -4.21
C ALA A 49 5.68 -4.42 -4.80
N LEU A 50 4.73 -5.06 -4.07
CA LEU A 50 4.12 -6.34 -4.46
C LEU A 50 2.64 -6.21 -4.88
N ALA A 51 2.01 -5.07 -4.59
CA ALA A 51 0.61 -4.82 -4.90
C ALA A 51 0.46 -3.73 -5.97
N VAL A 52 -0.31 -4.04 -7.00
CA VAL A 52 -0.68 -3.12 -8.07
C VAL A 52 -2.04 -2.48 -7.79
N CYS A 53 -2.23 -1.24 -8.25
CA CYS A 53 -3.53 -0.57 -8.21
C CYS A 53 -4.33 -0.93 -9.47
N CYS A 54 -5.53 -1.46 -9.26
CA CYS A 54 -6.42 -1.98 -10.30
C CYS A 54 -7.71 -1.18 -10.35
N LYS A 55 -8.15 -0.83 -11.56
CA LYS A 55 -9.44 -0.17 -11.81
C LYS A 55 -10.03 -0.65 -13.12
#